data_AF-A0A957URT0-F1
#
_entry.id   AF-A0A957URT0-F1
#
_cell.length_a   1.000
_cell.length_b   1.000
_cell.length_c   1.000
_cell.angle_alpha   90.00
_cell.angle_beta   90.00
_cell.angle_gamma   90.00
#
_symmetry.space_group_name_H-M   'P 1'
#
loop_
_entity.id
_entity.type
_entity.pdbx_description
1 polymer ?
#
loop_
_entity_poly.entity_id
_entity_poly.type
_entity_poly.pdbx_seq_one_letter_code
_entity_poly.pdbx_strand_id
1 'polypeptide(L)' 'SEQRDVDTHRVQFALGNCDLTLVQPLTSNAPGAQQVARAGESIGHLQLRTDDAASAGQLNRELAHGASIALIA' A
#
# COMPACT_ATOMS: atom_id res chain seq x y z
N SER A 1 16.32 0.81 -2.58
CA SER A 1 16.79 1.86 -1.65
C SER A 1 16.30 1.55 -0.25
N GLU A 2 17.08 1.88 0.77
CA GLU A 2 16.72 1.67 2.19
C GLU A 2 16.40 3.03 2.84
N GLN A 3 15.30 3.10 3.57
CA GLN A 3 14.90 4.29 4.33
C GLN A 3 14.45 3.89 5.72
N ARG A 4 14.98 4.59 6.73
CA ARG A 4 14.63 4.40 8.13
C ARG A 4 13.96 5.67 8.65
N ASP A 5 12.72 5.53 9.07
CA ASP A 5 11.98 6.55 9.80
C ASP A 5 12.00 6.23 11.30
N VAL A 6 11.57 7.15 12.16
CA VAL A 6 11.58 6.94 13.63
C VAL A 6 10.82 5.67 14.03
N ASP A 7 9.72 5.39 13.34
CA ASP A 7 8.79 4.30 13.69
C ASP A 7 8.74 3.16 12.66
N THR A 8 9.35 3.30 11.49
CA THR A 8 9.27 2.29 10.43
C THR A 8 10.59 2.12 9.69
N HIS A 9 10.90 0.88 9.33
CA HIS A 9 11.98 0.56 8.41
C HIS A 9 11.38 0.16 7.06
N ARG A 10 11.90 0.72 5.96
CA ARG A 10 11.41 0.48 4.61
C ARG A 10 12.53 0.07 3.68
N VAL A 11 12.29 -0.97 2.89
CA VAL A 11 13.18 -1.42 1.84
C VAL A 11 12.39 -1.50 0.54
N GLN A 12 12.86 -0.79 -0.49
CA GLN A 12 12.23 -0.79 -1.81
C GLN A 12 13.09 -1.53 -2.83
N PHE A 13 12.46 -2.43 -3.57
CA PHE A 13 13.02 -3.26 -4.64
C PHE A 13 12.35 -2.88 -5.96
N ALA A 14 13.16 -2.63 -6.99
CA ALA A 14 12.67 -2.54 -8.36
C ALA A 14 12.74 -3.94 -8.99
N LEU A 15 11.59 -4.46 -9.41
CA LEU A 15 11.40 -5.79 -9.98
C LEU A 15 10.83 -5.65 -11.40
N GLY A 16 11.66 -5.16 -12.32
CA GLY A 16 11.26 -4.92 -13.71
C GLY A 16 10.21 -3.81 -13.82
N ASN A 17 8.95 -4.18 -14.05
CA ASN A 17 7.82 -3.25 -14.17
C ASN A 17 7.05 -3.06 -12.85
N CYS A 18 7.52 -3.64 -11.75
CA CYS A 18 6.90 -3.56 -10.44
C CYS A 18 7.89 -3.00 -9.42
N ASP A 19 7.40 -2.20 -8.48
CA ASP A 19 8.14 -1.80 -7.29
C ASP A 19 7.54 -2.50 -6.07
N LEU A 20 8.37 -3.27 -5.35
CA LEU A 20 7.99 -3.89 -4.09
C LEU A 20 8.57 -3.08 -2.93
N THR A 21 7.72 -2.69 -1.98
CA THR A 21 8.17 -2.04 -0.74
C THR A 21 7.87 -2.96 0.44
N LEU A 22 8.91 -3.39 1.14
CA LEU A 22 8.80 -4.05 2.44
C LEU A 22 8.79 -3.00 3.54
N VAL A 23 7.85 -3.09 4.46
CA VAL A 23 7.71 -2.16 5.59
C VAL A 23 7.69 -2.97 6.88
N GLN A 24 8.64 -2.68 7.76
CA GLN A 24 8.70 -3.22 9.11
C GLN A 24 8.37 -2.12 10.12
N PRO A 25 7.27 -2.24 10.88
CA PRO A 25 7.01 -1.36 12.01
C PRO A 25 8.04 -1.63 13.12
N LEU A 26 8.62 -0.56 13.67
CA LEU A 26 9.62 -0.63 14.74
C LEU A 26 9.00 -0.40 16.12
N THR A 27 7.81 0.19 16.18
CA THR A 27 7.05 0.44 17.41
C THR A 27 5.61 -0.07 17.26
N SER A 28 4.91 -0.31 18.38
CA SER A 28 3.52 -0.79 18.37
C SER A 28 2.51 0.21 17.81
N ASN A 29 2.90 1.50 17.75
CA ASN A 29 2.07 2.59 17.26
C ASN A 29 2.37 2.92 15.79
N ALA A 30 3.39 2.29 15.20
CA ALA A 30 3.77 2.51 13.83
C ALA A 30 2.65 2.08 12.85
N PRO A 31 2.50 2.77 11.71
CA PRO A 31 1.61 2.32 10.65
C PRO A 31 1.88 0.86 10.25
N GLY A 32 0.82 0.05 10.18
CA GLY A 32 0.91 -1.37 9.86
C GLY A 32 1.26 -2.29 11.04
N ALA A 33 1.65 -1.78 12.21
CA ALA A 33 1.98 -2.60 13.40
C ALA A 33 0.83 -3.51 13.83
N GLN A 34 -0.41 -2.98 13.84
CA GLN A 34 -1.61 -3.75 14.16
C GLN A 34 -1.92 -4.83 13.12
N GLN A 35 -1.63 -4.56 11.83
CA GLN A 35 -1.84 -5.54 10.77
C GLN A 35 -0.85 -6.70 10.93
N VAL A 36 0.43 -6.40 11.14
CA VAL A 36 1.47 -7.41 11.37
C VAL A 36 1.16 -8.25 12.62
N ALA A 37 0.71 -7.62 13.71
CA ALA A 37 0.34 -8.33 14.92
C ALA A 37 -0.85 -9.30 14.74
N ARG A 38 -1.76 -9.01 13.80
CA ARG A 38 -2.96 -9.83 13.56
C ARG A 38 -2.77 -10.89 12.49
N ALA A 39 -2.06 -10.56 11.41
CA ALA A 39 -1.99 -11.38 10.20
C ALA A 39 -0.56 -11.83 9.86
N GLY A 40 0.46 -11.37 10.59
CA GLY A 40 1.86 -11.58 10.24
C GLY A 40 2.28 -10.80 8.99
N GLU A 41 3.20 -11.39 8.24
CA GLU A 41 3.65 -10.86 6.94
C GLU A 41 2.48 -10.87 5.95
N SER A 42 2.16 -9.70 5.40
CA SER A 42 1.00 -9.52 4.53
C SER A 42 1.17 -8.32 3.59
N ILE A 43 0.34 -8.27 2.55
CA ILE A 43 0.25 -7.10 1.67
C ILE A 43 -0.53 -6.01 2.42
N GLY A 44 0.14 -4.90 2.75
CA GLY A 44 -0.48 -3.76 3.41
C GLY A 44 -1.35 -2.91 2.48
N HIS A 45 -0.86 -2.65 1.28
CA HIS A 45 -1.57 -1.87 0.27
C HIS A 45 -1.03 -2.18 -1.13
N LEU A 46 -1.86 -1.94 -2.15
CA LEU A 46 -1.49 -1.96 -3.56
C LEU A 46 -1.64 -0.53 -4.11
N GLN A 47 -0.58 0.02 -4.69
CA GLN A 47 -0.61 1.34 -5.28
C GLN A 47 -0.92 1.22 -6.78
N LEU A 48 -1.94 1.95 -7.22
CA LEU A 48 -2.32 2.02 -8.63
C LEU A 48 -1.91 3.37 -9.20
N ARG A 49 -1.22 3.36 -10.34
CA ARG A 49 -0.83 4.57 -11.06
C ARG A 49 -1.94 4.97 -12.04
N THR A 50 -2.19 6.27 -12.12
CA THR A 50 -3.12 6.89 -13.08
C THR A 50 -2.56 8.24 -13.50
N ASP A 51 -2.77 8.61 -14.75
CA ASP A 51 -2.41 9.94 -15.26
C ASP A 51 -3.43 11.00 -14.84
N ASP A 52 -4.62 10.57 -14.41
CA ASP A 52 -5.68 11.45 -13.89
C ASP A 52 -6.15 10.98 -12.51
N ALA A 53 -5.47 11.48 -11.48
CA ALA A 53 -5.78 11.15 -10.09
C ALA A 53 -7.12 11.74 -9.62
N ALA A 54 -7.57 12.85 -10.23
CA ALA A 54 -8.82 13.51 -9.84
C ALA A 54 -10.02 12.66 -10.25
N SER A 55 -10.06 12.26 -11.53
CA SER A 55 -11.11 11.39 -12.06
C SER A 55 -11.06 10.00 -11.43
N ALA A 56 -9.88 9.41 -11.25
CA ALA A 56 -9.75 8.12 -10.57
C ALA A 56 -10.23 8.17 -9.12
N GLY A 57 -9.92 9.24 -8.39
CA GLY A 57 -10.39 9.45 -7.02
C GLY A 57 -11.91 9.66 -6.95
N GLN A 58 -12.49 10.39 -7.91
CA GLN A 58 -13.94 10.55 -8.02
C GLN A 58 -14.63 9.22 -8.32
N LEU A 59 -14.16 8.48 -9.34
CA LEU A 59 -14.66 7.16 -9.68
C LEU A 59 -14.57 6.22 -8.48
N ASN A 60 -13.44 6.17 -7.77
CA ASN A 60 -13.31 5.33 -6.57
C ASN A 60 -14.34 5.69 -5.48
N ARG A 61 -14.64 6.98 -5.28
CA ARG A 61 -15.70 7.40 -4.35
C ARG A 61 -17.09 6.99 -4.83
N GLU A 62 -17.38 7.11 -6.11
CA GLU A 62 -18.66 6.68 -6.71
C GLU A 62 -18.83 5.16 -6.57
N LEU A 63 -17.77 4.40 -6.85
CA LEU A 63 -17.78 2.93 -6.73
C LEU A 63 -17.85 2.47 -5.27
N ALA A 64 -17.25 3.18 -4.31
CA ALA A 64 -17.35 2.86 -2.88
C ALA A 64 -18.80 2.86 -2.35
N HIS A 65 -19.76 3.46 -3.07
CA HIS A 65 -21.17 3.44 -2.73
C HIS A 65 -21.96 2.27 -3.36
N GLY A 66 -21.30 1.25 -3.90
CA GLY A 66 -21.96 -0.01 -4.28
C GLY A 66 -21.44 -0.74 -5.52
N ALA A 67 -20.27 -0.38 -6.04
CA ALA A 67 -19.68 -1.05 -7.20
C ALA A 67 -18.31 -1.67 -6.87
N SER A 68 -18.13 -2.91 -7.28
CA SER A 68 -16.87 -3.64 -7.16
C SER A 68 -15.90 -3.19 -8.25
N ILE A 69 -14.68 -2.83 -7.86
CA ILE A 69 -13.57 -2.70 -8.80
C ILE A 69 -13.08 -4.12 -9.11
N ALA A 70 -13.32 -4.59 -10.32
CA ALA A 70 -12.63 -5.78 -10.84
C ALA A 70 -11.22 -5.36 -11.28
N LEU A 71 -10.19 -5.82 -10.57
CA LEU A 71 -8.84 -5.83 -11.14
C LEU A 71 -8.80 -6.93 -12.20
N ILE A 72 -8.75 -6.54 -13.47
CA ILE A 72 -8.45 -7.45 -14.57
C ILE A 72 -6.94 -7.33 -14.85
N ALA A 73 -6.22 -8.42 -14.58
CA ALA A 73 -4.79 -8.56 -14.88
C ALA A 73 -4.58 -9.19 -16.26
#